data_AF-A0A452Y039-F1
#
_entry.id   AF-A0A452Y039-F1
#
_cell.length_a   1.000
_cell.length_b   1.000
_cell.length_c   1.000
_cell.angle_alpha   90.00
_cell.angle_beta   90.00
_cell.angle_gamma   90.00
#
_symmetry.space_group_name_H-M   'P 1'
#
loop_
_entity.id
_entity.type
_entity.pdbx_description
1 polymer ?
#
loop_
_entity_poly.entity_id
_entity_poly.type
_entity_poly.pdbx_seq_one_letter_code
_entity_poly.pdbx_strand_id
1 'polypeptide(L)'
;KLARRLLFDKSANDEHERSILTKLKQQCGGQFTSKMEGMVTDLTVARDHQTKFEEFVADHPESNPGVDLAVTVLTTGFWPTYKTFDINLPSEMVR
;
A
#
# COMPACT_ATOMS: atom_id res chain seq x y z
N LYS A 1 1.92 -14.35 2.00
CA LYS A 1 1.30 -14.60 0.67
C LYS A 1 0.29 -13.52 0.28
N LEU A 2 -0.53 -12.98 1.21
CA LEU A 2 -1.41 -11.82 0.95
C LEU A 2 -0.65 -10.50 0.69
N ALA A 3 0.27 -10.10 1.57
CA ALA A 3 1.02 -8.84 1.43
C ALA A 3 1.68 -8.65 0.04
N ARG A 4 2.31 -9.70 -0.50
CA ARG A 4 2.88 -9.68 -1.86
C ARG A 4 1.81 -9.46 -2.93
N ARG A 5 0.67 -10.14 -2.81
CA ARG A 5 -0.45 -10.02 -3.76
C ARG A 5 -0.99 -8.59 -3.76
N LEU A 6 -1.25 -8.07 -2.58
CA LEU A 6 -1.74 -6.71 -2.37
C LEU A 6 -0.80 -5.63 -2.94
N LEU A 7 0.52 -5.78 -2.80
CA LEU A 7 1.47 -4.78 -3.30
C LEU A 7 1.82 -4.90 -4.78
N PHE A 8 1.89 -6.13 -5.31
CA PHE A 8 2.50 -6.38 -6.62
C PHE A 8 1.56 -7.00 -7.65
N ASP A 9 0.40 -7.54 -7.23
CA ASP A 9 -0.53 -8.23 -8.11
C ASP A 9 -1.78 -7.36 -8.32
N LYS A 10 -1.62 -6.30 -9.13
CA LYS A 10 -2.68 -5.34 -9.47
C LYS A 10 -3.90 -5.95 -10.18
N SER A 11 -3.81 -7.22 -10.60
CA SER A 11 -4.91 -7.99 -11.23
C SER A 11 -5.91 -8.56 -10.23
N ALA A 12 -5.63 -8.53 -8.93
CA ALA A 12 -6.51 -9.06 -7.92
C ALA A 12 -7.73 -8.13 -7.71
N ASN A 13 -8.93 -8.68 -7.82
CA ASN A 13 -10.16 -7.93 -7.58
C ASN A 13 -10.31 -7.66 -6.07
N ASP A 14 -10.30 -6.37 -5.68
CA ASP A 14 -10.47 -5.88 -4.30
C ASP A 14 -11.70 -6.51 -3.59
N GLU A 15 -12.80 -6.70 -4.31
CA GLU A 15 -14.03 -7.28 -3.77
C GLU A 15 -13.82 -8.76 -3.39
N HIS A 16 -13.03 -9.50 -4.18
CA HIS A 16 -12.69 -10.88 -3.85
C HIS A 16 -11.83 -10.95 -2.59
N GLU A 17 -10.85 -10.07 -2.43
CA GLU A 17 -10.02 -10.01 -1.21
C GLU A 17 -10.87 -9.71 0.03
N ARG A 18 -11.81 -8.76 -0.07
CA ARG A 18 -12.76 -8.43 1.00
C ARG A 18 -13.70 -9.59 1.33
N SER A 19 -14.22 -10.28 0.31
CA SER A 19 -15.08 -11.45 0.49
C SER A 19 -14.36 -12.61 1.18
N ILE A 20 -13.12 -12.89 0.78
CA ILE A 20 -12.29 -13.93 1.41
C ILE A 20 -12.01 -13.58 2.88
N LEU A 21 -11.66 -12.32 3.18
CA LEU A 21 -11.45 -11.88 4.55
C LEU A 21 -12.70 -12.02 5.40
N THR A 22 -13.86 -11.66 4.87
CA THR A 22 -15.14 -11.80 5.56
C THR A 22 -15.43 -13.26 5.93
N LYS A 23 -15.21 -14.19 4.98
CA LYS A 23 -15.39 -15.63 5.23
C LYS A 23 -14.39 -16.15 6.28
N LEU A 24 -13.12 -15.74 6.20
CA LEU A 24 -12.11 -16.10 7.19
C LEU A 24 -12.44 -15.56 8.59
N LYS A 25 -12.96 -14.34 8.68
CA LYS A 25 -13.39 -13.74 9.95
C LYS A 25 -14.54 -14.54 10.57
N GLN A 26 -15.49 -14.99 9.76
CA GLN A 26 -16.60 -15.83 10.23
C GLN A 26 -16.13 -17.19 10.74
N GLN A 27 -15.16 -17.82 10.07
CA GLN A 27 -14.69 -19.16 10.43
C GLN A 27 -13.63 -19.18 11.54
N CYS A 28 -12.77 -18.16 11.60
CA CYS A 28 -11.57 -18.13 12.44
C CYS A 28 -11.54 -16.96 13.44
N GLY A 29 -12.54 -16.07 13.41
CA GLY A 29 -12.65 -14.91 14.29
C GLY A 29 -11.90 -13.66 13.82
N GLY A 30 -12.23 -12.53 14.44
CA GLY A 30 -11.64 -11.21 14.12
C GLY A 30 -10.15 -11.10 14.45
N GLN A 31 -9.69 -11.73 15.54
CA GLN A 31 -8.27 -11.67 15.92
C GLN A 31 -7.36 -12.35 14.89
N PHE A 32 -7.86 -13.38 14.20
CA PHE A 32 -7.12 -14.06 13.15
C PHE A 32 -6.92 -13.18 11.91
N THR A 33 -7.93 -12.38 11.58
CA THR A 33 -7.97 -11.55 10.36
C THR A 33 -7.45 -10.13 10.57
N SER A 34 -7.32 -9.66 11.82
CA SER A 34 -6.97 -8.28 12.18
C SER A 34 -5.81 -7.66 11.37
N LYS A 35 -4.67 -8.36 11.24
CA LYS A 35 -3.54 -7.85 10.46
C LYS A 35 -3.85 -7.74 8.97
N MET A 36 -4.58 -8.70 8.41
CA MET A 36 -4.96 -8.71 7.00
C MET A 36 -5.98 -7.62 6.68
N GLU A 37 -6.94 -7.38 7.58
CA GLU A 37 -7.87 -6.26 7.49
C GLU A 37 -7.12 -4.91 7.55
N GLY A 38 -6.10 -4.81 8.39
CA GLY A 38 -5.18 -3.68 8.45
C GLY A 38 -4.46 -3.43 7.12
N MET A 39 -3.90 -4.48 6.49
CA MET A 39 -3.25 -4.36 5.17
C MET A 39 -4.19 -3.81 4.08
N VAL A 40 -5.45 -4.26 4.05
CA VAL A 40 -6.44 -3.78 3.05
C VAL A 40 -6.83 -2.34 3.32
N THR A 41 -6.94 -1.96 4.60
CA THR A 41 -7.19 -0.57 5.00
C THR A 41 -6.04 0.34 4.57
N ASP A 42 -4.80 -0.05 4.85
CA ASP A 42 -3.60 0.71 4.44
C ASP A 42 -3.58 0.97 2.93
N LEU A 43 -3.90 -0.03 2.10
CA LEU A 43 -3.95 0.17 0.64
C LEU A 43 -5.07 1.11 0.19
N THR A 44 -6.19 1.15 0.91
CA THR A 44 -7.29 2.06 0.60
C THR A 44 -6.88 3.50 0.93
N VAL A 45 -6.27 3.70 2.11
CA VAL A 45 -5.79 5.01 2.56
C VAL A 45 -4.61 5.50 1.73
N ALA A 46 -3.67 4.63 1.37
CA ALA A 46 -2.53 4.97 0.53
C ALA A 46 -2.95 5.46 -0.86
N ARG A 47 -4.01 4.88 -1.44
CA ARG A 47 -4.58 5.36 -2.72
C ARG A 47 -5.16 6.77 -2.59
N ASP A 48 -5.91 7.04 -1.52
CA ASP A 48 -6.43 8.39 -1.24
C ASP A 48 -5.30 9.41 -1.02
N HIS A 49 -4.24 9.03 -0.31
CA HIS A 49 -3.05 9.87 -0.16
C HIS A 49 -2.33 10.13 -1.49
N GLN A 50 -2.20 9.12 -2.34
CA GLN A 50 -1.58 9.25 -3.64
C GLN A 50 -2.37 10.24 -4.52
N THR A 51 -3.70 10.12 -4.57
CA THR A 51 -4.55 11.05 -5.33
C THR A 51 -4.42 12.48 -4.82
N LYS A 52 -4.45 12.69 -3.49
CA LYS A 52 -4.24 14.02 -2.90
C LYS A 52 -2.86 14.59 -3.18
N PHE A 53 -1.83 13.74 -3.24
CA PHE A 53 -0.48 14.14 -3.61
C PHE A 53 -0.41 14.58 -5.08
N GLU A 54 -1.02 13.82 -5.98
CA GLU A 54 -1.11 14.17 -7.40
C GLU A 54 -1.85 15.50 -7.62
N GLU A 55 -2.97 15.71 -6.92
CA GLU A 55 -3.71 16.99 -6.92
C GLU A 55 -2.82 18.14 -6.42
N PHE A 56 -2.13 17.95 -5.29
CA PHE A 56 -1.22 18.95 -4.74
C PHE A 56 -0.10 19.33 -5.71
N VAL A 57 0.54 18.35 -6.35
CA VAL A 57 1.61 18.58 -7.34
C VAL A 57 1.08 19.27 -8.60
N ALA A 58 -0.16 18.97 -9.01
CA ALA A 58 -0.81 19.67 -10.12
C ALA A 58 -1.04 21.16 -9.81
N ASP A 59 -1.40 21.48 -8.57
CA ASP A 59 -1.57 22.87 -8.09
C ASP A 59 -0.23 23.59 -7.82
N HIS A 60 0.85 22.83 -7.56
CA HIS A 60 2.19 23.34 -7.23
C HIS A 60 3.25 22.71 -8.14
N PRO A 61 3.35 23.13 -9.41
CA PRO A 61 4.28 22.54 -10.37
C PRO A 61 5.75 22.60 -9.96
N GLU A 62 6.13 23.56 -9.11
CA GLU A 62 7.47 23.67 -8.53
C GLU A 62 7.82 22.53 -7.56
N SER A 63 6.81 21.85 -7.03
CA SER A 63 6.95 20.69 -6.14
C SER A 63 6.97 19.37 -6.91
N ASN A 64 6.93 19.40 -8.24
CA ASN A 64 6.99 18.18 -9.06
C ASN A 64 8.37 17.51 -8.94
N PRO A 65 8.44 16.24 -8.51
CA PRO A 65 9.71 15.51 -8.38
C PRO A 65 10.41 15.23 -9.72
N GLY A 66 9.75 15.47 -10.87
CA GLY A 66 10.33 15.27 -12.20
C GLY A 66 10.38 13.81 -12.65
N VAL A 67 9.79 12.91 -11.85
CA VAL A 67 9.64 11.47 -12.13
C VAL A 67 8.20 11.05 -11.81
N ASP A 68 7.70 10.05 -12.53
CA ASP A 68 6.42 9.42 -12.18
C ASP A 68 6.60 8.64 -10.87
N LEU A 69 5.90 9.08 -9.81
CA LEU A 69 6.07 8.61 -8.45
C LEU A 69 4.74 8.14 -7.87
N ALA A 70 4.69 6.85 -7.53
CA ALA A 70 3.60 6.27 -6.76
C ALA A 70 4.11 5.81 -5.38
N VAL A 71 3.53 6.34 -4.32
CA VAL A 71 3.89 6.04 -2.93
C VAL A 71 2.79 5.20 -2.28
N THR A 72 3.18 4.22 -1.47
CA THR A 72 2.23 3.44 -0.68
C THR A 72 2.72 3.36 0.76
N VAL A 73 1.97 4.00 1.68
CA VAL A 73 2.28 4.03 3.11
C VAL A 73 1.70 2.78 3.78
N LEU A 74 2.52 2.08 4.59
CA LEU A 74 2.18 0.80 5.21
C LEU A 74 2.36 0.87 6.73
N THR A 75 1.40 0.35 7.49
CA THR A 75 1.43 0.35 8.96
C THR A 75 2.32 -0.77 9.50
N THR A 76 3.35 -0.40 10.25
CA THR A 76 4.20 -1.36 10.98
C THR A 76 3.36 -2.25 11.90
N GLY A 77 3.56 -3.57 11.83
CA GLY A 77 2.86 -4.55 12.65
C GLY A 77 1.68 -5.25 11.96
N PHE A 78 1.09 -4.62 10.93
CA PHE A 78 0.17 -5.32 10.01
C PHE A 78 0.93 -6.05 8.92
N TRP A 79 1.97 -5.42 8.37
CA TRP A 79 2.77 -5.99 7.29
C TRP A 79 3.93 -6.85 7.79
N PRO A 80 4.41 -7.83 6.99
CA PRO A 80 5.63 -8.57 7.30
C PRO A 80 6.83 -7.63 7.47
N THR A 81 7.79 -8.01 8.30
CA THR A 81 9.07 -7.32 8.37
C THR A 81 9.84 -7.54 7.06
N TYR A 82 10.27 -6.45 6.43
CA TYR A 82 11.12 -6.48 5.25
C TYR A 82 12.56 -6.20 5.65
N LYS A 83 13.51 -6.86 4.99
CA LYS A 83 14.93 -6.54 5.15
C LYS A 83 15.22 -5.22 4.46
N THR A 84 15.95 -4.35 5.14
CA THR A 84 16.51 -3.15 4.55
C THR A 84 17.81 -3.51 3.82
N PHE A 85 18.05 -2.85 2.70
CA PHE A 85 19.28 -3.00 1.93
C PHE A 85 19.80 -1.61 1.60
N ASP A 86 21.11 -1.41 1.74
CA ASP A 86 21.77 -0.22 1.23
C ASP A 86 21.82 -0.33 -0.29
N ILE A 87 21.18 0.61 -0.97
CA ILE A 87 21.12 0.67 -2.43
C ILE A 87 21.66 2.02 -2.90
N ASN A 88 22.42 1.98 -4.00
CA ASN A 88 22.88 3.20 -4.65
C ASN A 88 21.76 3.72 -5.56
N LEU A 89 20.99 4.69 -5.05
CA LEU A 89 19.94 5.33 -5.83
C LEU A 89 20.52 6.36 -6.81
N PRO A 90 19.99 6.45 -8.04
CA PRO A 90 20.28 7.55 -8.95
C PRO A 90 19.97 8.90 -8.30
N SER A 91 20.69 9.96 -8.71
CA SER A 91 20.53 11.32 -8.19
C SER A 91 19.09 11.84 -8.25
N GLU A 92 18.35 11.41 -9.26
CA GLU A 92 16.96 11.77 -9.54
C GLU A 92 16.00 11.20 -8.48
N MET A 93 16.38 10.14 -7.77
CA MET A 93 15.56 9.47 -6.75
C MET A 93 15.90 9.88 -5.31
N VAL A 94 16.97 10.66 -5.11
CA VAL A 94 17.47 11.06 -3.79
C VAL A 94 17.00 12.48 -3.40
N ARG A 95 16.44 13.22 -4.37
CA ARG A 95 16.12 14.64 -4.25
C ARG A 95 14.78 14.93 -3.61
#